data_AF-A0A2G1YBS2-F1
#
_entry.id   AF-A0A2G1YBS2-F1
#
_cell.length_a   1.000
_cell.length_b   1.000
_cell.length_c   1.000
_cell.angle_alpha   90.00
_cell.angle_beta   90.00
_cell.angle_gamma   90.00
#
_symmetry.space_group_name_H-M   'P 1'
#
loop_
_entity.id
_entity.type
_entity.pdbx_description
1 polymer ?
#
loop_
_entity_poly.entity_id
_entity_poly.type
_entity_poly.pdbx_seq_one_letter_code
_entity_poly.pdbx_strand_id
1 'polypeptide(L)'
;MDNSRAGQCLAILKYLHEHGSLTTLQARDELGIMSPASRVLELREQGHRIITHWTTSEDRTGTKHREAKYVLFNRDKKTPTTSDQTNGKGFANSITDNNRAGGIRQSSSEI
;
A
#
# COMPACT_ATOMS: atom_id res chain seq x y z
N MET A 1 7.03 4.19 10.16
CA MET A 1 6.18 4.39 8.96
C MET A 1 6.76 3.54 7.85
N ASP A 2 5.98 2.63 7.27
CA ASP A 2 6.42 1.96 6.04
C ASP A 2 6.37 2.97 4.89
N ASN A 3 7.51 3.20 4.23
CA ASN A 3 7.63 4.12 3.10
C ASN A 3 7.22 3.50 1.76
N SER A 4 6.83 2.21 1.77
CA SER A 4 6.28 1.57 0.58
C SER A 4 5.04 2.31 0.09
N ARG A 5 4.77 2.18 -1.21
CA ARG A 5 3.58 2.73 -1.84
C ARG A 5 2.30 2.27 -1.13
N ALA A 6 2.22 0.99 -0.79
CA ALA A 6 1.08 0.39 -0.10
C ALA A 6 0.94 0.95 1.33
N GLY A 7 2.04 1.08 2.07
CA GLY A 7 2.06 1.67 3.42
C GLY A 7 1.57 3.12 3.43
N GLN A 8 1.99 3.93 2.45
CA GLN A 8 1.53 5.31 2.30
C GLN A 8 0.05 5.41 1.95
N CYS A 9 -0.46 4.56 1.04
CA CYS A 9 -1.90 4.49 0.73
C CYS A 9 -2.72 4.11 1.96
N LEU A 10 -2.28 3.09 2.71
CA LEU A 10 -2.95 2.64 3.92
C LEU A 10 -2.99 3.74 5.00
N ALA A 11 -1.89 4.49 5.16
CA ALA A 11 -1.84 5.59 6.12
C ALA A 11 -2.81 6.73 5.77
N ILE A 12 -2.88 7.13 4.49
CA ILE A 12 -3.86 8.12 4.02
C ILE A 12 -5.29 7.62 4.26
N LEU A 13 -5.57 6.37 3.90
CA LEU A 13 -6.89 5.79 4.07
C LEU A 13 -7.31 5.76 5.54
N LYS A 14 -6.42 5.31 6.43
CA LYS A 14 -6.66 5.32 7.88
C LYS A 14 -6.97 6.72 8.40
N TYR A 15 -6.15 7.71 8.02
CA TYR A 15 -6.37 9.09 8.42
C TYR A 15 -7.72 9.62 7.92
N LEU A 16 -8.07 9.35 6.66
CA LEU A 16 -9.35 9.75 6.09
C LEU A 16 -10.55 9.09 6.79
N HIS A 17 -10.42 7.85 7.25
CA HIS A 17 -11.47 7.20 8.05
C HIS A 17 -11.63 7.83 9.44
N GLU A 18 -10.52 8.18 10.10
CA GLU A 18 -10.49 8.74 11.45
C GLU A 18 -10.97 10.21 11.47
N HIS A 19 -10.47 11.04 10.55
CA HIS A 19 -10.71 12.49 10.53
C HIS A 19 -11.74 12.94 9.50
N GLY A 20 -12.10 12.08 8.54
CA GLY A 20 -13.05 12.37 7.45
C GLY A 20 -12.45 13.14 6.26
N SER A 21 -11.38 13.92 6.48
CA SER A 21 -10.68 14.66 5.43
C SER A 21 -9.21 14.84 5.73
N LEU A 22 -8.41 15.05 4.68
CA LEU A 22 -6.96 15.25 4.73
C LEU A 22 -6.55 16.31 3.70
N THR A 23 -5.80 17.33 4.09
CA THR A 23 -5.20 18.27 3.11
C THR A 23 -3.82 17.81 2.64
N THR A 24 -3.34 18.36 1.53
CA THR A 24 -1.98 18.10 1.03
C THR A 24 -0.92 18.49 2.05
N LEU A 25 -1.08 19.63 2.73
CA LEU A 25 -0.16 20.08 3.78
C LEU A 25 -0.17 19.12 4.97
N GLN A 26 -1.36 18.72 5.45
CA GLN A 26 -1.47 17.72 6.53
C GLN A 26 -0.83 16.38 6.13
N ALA A 27 -1.00 15.92 4.89
CA ALA A 27 -0.36 14.70 4.44
C ALA A 27 1.18 14.78 4.46
N ARG A 28 1.74 15.96 4.18
CA ARG A 28 3.19 16.19 4.22
C ARG A 28 3.72 16.33 5.64
N ASP A 29 3.01 17.10 6.47
CA ASP A 29 3.47 17.47 7.80
C ASP A 29 3.16 16.39 8.85
N GLU A 30 1.96 15.80 8.81
CA GLU A 30 1.51 14.81 9.80
C GLU A 30 1.86 13.37 9.37
N LEU A 31 1.70 13.03 8.08
CA LEU A 31 1.93 11.67 7.57
C LEU A 31 3.30 11.47 6.91
N GLY A 32 4.05 12.54 6.63
CA GLY A 32 5.34 12.47 5.94
C GLY A 32 5.24 12.06 4.46
N ILE A 33 4.07 12.18 3.83
CA ILE A 33 3.82 11.73 2.45
C ILE A 33 3.96 12.91 1.49
N MET A 34 5.02 12.91 0.69
CA MET A 34 5.35 14.04 -0.19
C MET A 34 4.45 14.16 -1.42
N SER A 35 3.91 13.03 -1.91
CA SER A 35 3.07 12.96 -3.12
C SER A 35 1.68 12.36 -2.81
N PRO A 36 0.83 13.05 -2.02
CA PRO A 36 -0.47 12.51 -1.61
C PRO A 36 -1.43 12.33 -2.78
N ALA A 37 -1.34 13.16 -3.83
CA ALA A 37 -2.20 13.06 -5.00
C ALA A 37 -2.08 11.69 -5.71
N SER A 38 -0.86 11.17 -5.88
CA SER A 38 -0.63 9.85 -6.49
C SER A 38 -1.22 8.73 -5.64
N ARG A 39 -1.05 8.81 -4.31
CA ARG A 39 -1.61 7.81 -3.39
C ARG A 39 -3.13 7.84 -3.36
N VAL A 40 -3.74 9.02 -3.40
CA VAL A 40 -5.20 9.18 -3.51
C VAL A 40 -5.72 8.65 -4.85
N LEU A 41 -4.97 8.83 -5.95
CA LEU A 41 -5.33 8.23 -7.25
C LEU A 41 -5.36 6.70 -7.16
N GLU A 42 -4.34 6.09 -6.59
CA GLU A 42 -4.27 4.63 -6.39
C GLU A 42 -5.44 4.12 -5.52
N LEU A 43 -5.80 4.85 -4.44
CA LEU A 43 -6.97 4.51 -3.61
C LEU A 43 -8.29 4.62 -4.40
N ARG A 44 -8.42 5.60 -5.29
CA ARG A 44 -9.60 5.72 -6.16
C ARG A 44 -9.69 4.56 -7.14
N GLU A 45 -8.57 4.14 -7.72
CA GLU A 45 -8.49 2.96 -8.59
C GLU A 45 -8.87 1.67 -7.84
N GLN A 46 -8.58 1.59 -6.54
CA GLN A 46 -9.04 0.51 -5.65
C GLN A 46 -10.53 0.61 -5.27
N GLY A 47 -11.24 1.65 -5.72
CA GLY A 47 -12.68 1.84 -5.49
C GLY A 47 -13.03 2.73 -4.30
N HIS A 48 -12.06 3.34 -3.61
CA HIS A 48 -12.34 4.28 -2.53
C HIS A 48 -12.90 5.60 -3.10
N ARG A 49 -14.09 5.99 -2.63
CA ARG A 49 -14.77 7.22 -3.04
C ARG A 49 -14.17 8.44 -2.34
N ILE A 50 -13.05 8.95 -2.86
CA ILE A 50 -12.39 10.14 -2.32
C ILE A 50 -12.63 11.34 -3.24
N ILE A 51 -13.25 12.40 -2.73
CA ILE A 51 -13.49 13.65 -3.45
C ILE A 51 -12.39 14.65 -3.12
N THR A 52 -11.97 15.44 -4.11
CA THR A 52 -11.03 16.56 -3.89
C THR A 52 -11.79 17.88 -3.93
N HIS A 53 -11.69 18.63 -2.84
CA HIS A 53 -12.05 20.05 -2.78
C HIS A 53 -10.78 20.89 -2.81
N TRP A 54 -10.90 22.13 -3.24
CA TRP A 54 -9.82 23.09 -3.14
C TRP A 54 -10.07 23.99 -1.94
N THR A 55 -9.05 24.15 -1.10
CA THR A 55 -9.08 25.04 0.06
C THR A 55 -7.87 25.95 0.02
N THR A 56 -7.98 27.12 0.64
CA THR A 56 -6.81 27.98 0.88
C THR A 56 -6.34 27.72 2.30
N SER A 57 -5.05 27.40 2.45
CA SER A 57 -4.42 27.18 3.75
C SER A 57 -3.19 28.06 3.89
N GLU A 58 -2.83 28.38 5.13
CA GLU A 58 -1.59 29.09 5.45
C GLU A 58 -0.51 28.05 5.74
N ASP A 59 0.66 28.20 5.10
CA ASP A 59 1.83 27.42 5.49
C ASP A 59 2.44 27.97 6.80
N ARG A 60 3.47 27.29 7.31
CA ARG A 60 4.24 27.73 8.48
C ARG A 60 4.89 29.12 8.37
N THR A 61 5.00 29.67 7.15
CA THR A 61 5.55 31.02 6.91
C THR A 61 4.45 32.09 6.88
N GLY A 62 3.18 31.70 7.02
CA GLY A 62 2.01 32.57 6.90
C GLY A 62 1.58 32.81 5.45
N THR A 63 2.17 32.12 4.48
CA THR A 63 1.82 32.30 3.05
C THR A 63 0.59 31.47 2.73
N LYS A 64 -0.45 32.17 2.26
CA LYS A 64 -1.69 31.54 1.77
C LYS A 64 -1.45 30.87 0.43
N HIS A 65 -1.74 29.59 0.35
CA HIS A 65 -1.69 28.83 -0.88
C HIS A 65 -2.95 27.99 -1.04
N ARG A 66 -3.34 27.77 -2.29
CA ARG A 66 -4.46 26.89 -2.62
C ARG A 66 -3.96 25.46 -2.63
N GLU A 67 -4.59 24.61 -1.84
CA GLU A 67 -4.26 23.20 -1.74
C GLU A 67 -5.47 22.29 -1.90
N ALA A 68 -5.19 21.02 -2.18
CA ALA A 68 -6.21 19.99 -2.26
C ALA A 68 -6.59 19.51 -0.85
N LYS A 69 -7.90 19.37 -0.62
CA LYS A 69 -8.51 18.71 0.53
C LYS A 69 -9.25 17.46 0.06
N TYR A 70 -8.74 16.31 0.44
CA TYR A 70 -9.30 15.00 0.14
C TYR A 70 -10.34 14.66 1.20
N VAL A 71 -11.54 14.24 0.78
CA VAL A 71 -12.66 13.90 1.66
C VAL A 71 -13.17 12.52 1.29
N LEU A 72 -13.29 11.62 2.27
CA LEU A 72 -13.82 10.29 2.05
C LEU A 72 -15.35 10.35 2.03
N PHE A 73 -15.94 10.12 0.86
CA PHE A 73 -17.37 10.13 0.63
C PHE A 73 -17.91 8.72 0.83
N ASN A 74 -18.85 8.58 1.77
CA ASN A 74 -19.32 7.30 2.31
C ASN A 74 -18.26 6.64 3.22
N ARG A 75 -18.32 7.00 4.52
CA ARG A 75 -17.70 6.21 5.58
C ARG A 75 -18.48 4.90 5.70
N ASP A 76 -18.30 4.00 4.73
CA ASP A 76 -18.80 2.64 4.87
C ASP A 76 -18.21 2.11 6.17
N LYS A 77 -19.08 1.77 7.11
CA LYS A 77 -18.70 1.09 8.35
C LYS A 77 -18.28 -0.33 7.98
N LYS A 78 -17.12 -0.49 7.35
CA LYS A 78 -16.52 -1.80 7.17
C LYS A 78 -15.47 -1.96 8.24
N THR A 79 -15.88 -2.69 9.28
CA THR A 79 -15.02 -3.50 10.13
C THR A 79 -13.86 -4.04 9.29
N PRO A 80 -12.61 -4.03 9.78
CA PRO A 80 -11.56 -4.81 9.14
C PRO A 80 -12.00 -6.28 9.21
N THR A 81 -12.70 -6.76 8.20
CA THR A 81 -12.80 -8.19 7.91
C THR A 81 -11.42 -8.58 7.37
N THR A 82 -10.47 -8.64 8.29
CA THR A 82 -9.38 -9.60 8.20
C THR A 82 -10.06 -10.95 8.17
N SER A 83 -10.29 -11.48 6.98
CA SER A 83 -10.39 -12.92 6.81
C SER A 83 -9.02 -13.49 7.16
N ASP A 84 -8.77 -13.59 8.46
CA ASP A 84 -7.81 -14.51 9.02
C ASP A 84 -8.39 -15.90 8.73
N GLN A 85 -8.00 -16.45 7.58
CA GLN A 85 -8.11 -17.87 7.33
C GLN A 85 -6.69 -18.42 7.30
N THR A 86 -6.18 -18.67 8.49
CA THR A 86 -5.17 -19.70 8.68
C THR A 86 -5.87 -21.06 8.49
N ASN A 87 -5.83 -21.65 7.30
CA ASN A 87 -5.62 -23.10 7.16
C ASN A 87 -5.30 -23.55 5.73
N GLY A 88 -4.35 -24.49 5.62
CA GLY A 88 -3.65 -24.84 4.40
C GLY A 88 -4.43 -25.63 3.35
N LYS A 89 -3.99 -25.50 2.10
CA LYS A 89 -4.12 -26.53 1.07
C LYS A 89 -3.03 -26.34 0.02
N GLY A 90 -2.23 -27.38 -0.16
CA GLY A 90 -1.00 -27.36 -0.95
C GLY A 90 -1.20 -27.01 -2.41
N PHE A 91 -0.19 -26.34 -2.96
CA PHE A 91 0.10 -26.33 -4.38
C PHE A 91 1.54 -26.78 -4.56
N ALA A 92 1.71 -27.82 -5.37
CA ALA A 92 2.95 -28.52 -5.61
C ALA A 92 4.05 -27.58 -6.12
N ASN A 93 5.20 -27.56 -5.45
CA ASN A 93 6.42 -27.05 -6.05
C ASN A 93 6.85 -28.06 -7.13
N SER A 94 6.58 -27.75 -8.39
CA SER A 94 7.23 -28.40 -9.52
C SER A 94 8.72 -28.04 -9.47
N ILE A 95 9.52 -28.95 -8.91
CA ILE A 95 10.97 -28.93 -9.09
C ILE A 95 11.20 -29.19 -10.58
N THR A 96 11.69 -28.17 -11.28
CA THR A 96 12.14 -28.32 -12.67
C THR A 96 13.34 -29.25 -12.68
N ASP A 97 13.13 -30.50 -13.11
CA ASP A 97 14.18 -31.40 -13.57
C ASP A 97 14.93 -30.76 -14.73
N ASN A 98 16.17 -30.32 -14.49
CA ASN A 98 17.12 -30.01 -15.56
C ASN A 98 18.23 -31.06 -15.53
N ASN A 99 17.93 -32.17 -16.19
CA ASN A 99 18.87 -33.25 -16.47
C ASN A 99 19.82 -32.81 -17.59
N ARG A 100 21.12 -32.66 -17.29
CA ARG A 100 22.20 -32.69 -18.29
C ARG A 100 23.36 -33.54 -17.79
N ALA A 101 23.25 -34.83 -18.12
CA ALA A 101 24.24 -35.72 -18.71
C ALA A 101 25.74 -35.37 -18.61
N GLY A 102 26.50 -36.36 -18.11
CA GLY A 102 27.94 -36.51 -18.22
C GLY A 102 28.44 -37.35 -17.04
N GLY A 103 28.28 -38.68 -17.05
CA GLY A 103 29.37 -39.59 -17.44
C GLY A 103 30.53 -39.50 -16.44
N ILE A 104 30.97 -40.53 -15.71
CA ILE A 104 31.59 -41.74 -16.26
C ILE A 104 32.23 -42.54 -15.07
N ARG A 105 31.96 -43.86 -15.06
CA ARG A 105 32.62 -45.06 -14.46
C ARG A 105 32.60 -45.33 -12.94
N GLN A 106 32.21 -46.57 -12.71
CA GLN A 106 32.38 -47.39 -11.51
C GLN A 106 33.85 -47.70 -11.22
N SER A 107 34.15 -47.89 -9.94
CA SER A 107 34.98 -49.01 -9.47
C SER A 107 34.73 -49.20 -7.98
N SER A 108 34.15 -50.36 -7.66
CA SER A 108 34.15 -50.99 -6.35
C SER A 108 35.52 -51.65 -6.14
N SER A 109 36.10 -51.49 -4.96
CA SER A 109 36.32 -52.61 -4.02
C SER A 109 37.39 -52.27 -2.97
N GLU A 110 36.98 -52.43 -1.72
CA GLU A 110 37.85 -52.80 -0.58
C GLU A 110 38.77 -53.96 -0.94
N ILE A 111 40.06 -53.80 -0.60
CA ILE A 111 40.78 -54.65 0.37
C ILE A 111 41.62 -53.71 1.23
#